data_AF-A0A0F8X4Z1-F1
#
_entry.id   AF-A0A0F8X4Z1-F1
#
_cell.length_a   1.000
_cell.length_b   1.000
_cell.length_c   1.000
_cell.angle_alpha   90.00
_cell.angle_beta   90.00
_cell.angle_gamma   90.00
#
_symmetry.space_group_name_H-M   'P 1'
#
loop_
_entity.id
_entity.type
_entity.pdbx_description
1 polymer ?
#
loop_
_entity_poly.entity_id
_entity_poly.type
_entity_poly.pdbx_seq_one_letter_code
_entity_poly.pdbx_strand_id
1 'polypeptide(L)'
;LRYPLVLTSSKSRYYLHSSYRWIERLRKHRPHPKTEIHPETAATYGIQEGDEVIIETERGEIVQTAHLTERMHPKVINAAYGWWFPEGGAESQYDWEKSNFNILTSMEKLGKEFGTPNLKGIGCSIRRK
;
A
#
# COMPACT_ATOMS: atom_id res chain seq x y z
N LEU A 1 3.55 -21.18 1.54
CA LEU A 1 2.26 -20.46 1.62
C LEU A 1 2.27 -19.35 0.56
N ARG A 2 1.19 -19.18 -0.22
CA ARG A 2 1.13 -18.20 -1.33
C ARG A 2 1.28 -16.74 -0.85
N TYR A 3 0.81 -16.45 0.36
CA TYR A 3 0.81 -15.11 0.96
C TYR A 3 1.35 -15.14 2.40
N PRO A 4 2.68 -15.14 2.59
CA PRO A 4 3.32 -15.39 3.89
C PRO A 4 3.37 -14.16 4.82
N LEU A 5 3.09 -12.96 4.31
CA LEU A 5 3.12 -11.70 5.06
C LEU A 5 1.71 -11.23 5.41
N VAL A 6 1.61 -10.34 6.38
CA VAL A 6 0.37 -9.68 6.79
C VAL A 6 0.39 -8.23 6.33
N LEU A 7 -0.63 -7.84 5.58
CA LEU A 7 -0.83 -6.49 5.08
C LEU A 7 -1.67 -5.67 6.05
N THR A 8 -1.21 -4.47 6.35
CA THR A 8 -1.96 -3.43 7.05
C THR A 8 -1.81 -2.08 6.36
N SER A 9 -2.51 -1.07 6.88
CA SER A 9 -2.45 0.30 6.40
C SER A 9 -2.59 1.30 7.55
N SER A 10 -2.10 2.53 7.33
CA SER A 10 -2.11 3.62 8.31
C SER A 10 -2.44 4.96 7.64
N LYS A 11 -3.02 5.89 8.41
CA LYS A 11 -3.40 7.21 7.91
C LYS A 11 -2.15 8.04 7.65
N SER A 12 -2.15 8.76 6.52
CA SER A 12 -1.11 9.76 6.25
C SER A 12 -1.26 10.93 7.22
N ARG A 13 -0.13 11.44 7.71
CA ARG A 13 -0.10 12.72 8.44
C ARG A 13 -0.32 13.96 7.55
N TYR A 14 -0.21 13.79 6.23
CA TYR A 14 -0.28 14.86 5.24
C TYR A 14 -1.57 14.88 4.42
N TYR A 15 -2.28 13.75 4.34
CA TYR A 15 -3.45 13.58 3.47
C TYR A 15 -4.64 13.03 4.25
N LEU A 16 -5.84 13.51 3.91
CA LEU A 16 -7.09 12.98 4.43
C LEU A 16 -7.66 11.98 3.42
N HIS A 17 -7.51 10.68 3.68
CA HIS A 17 -7.91 9.63 2.74
C HIS A 17 -7.31 9.89 1.34
N SER A 18 -8.13 10.07 0.30
CA SER A 18 -7.72 10.41 -1.07
C SER A 18 -7.55 11.91 -1.31
N SER A 19 -7.98 12.76 -0.38
CA SER A 19 -7.94 14.22 -0.53
C SER A 19 -6.56 14.82 -0.32
N TYR A 20 -6.37 16.03 -0.84
CA TYR A 20 -5.22 16.92 -0.65
C TYR A 20 -3.91 16.51 -1.34
N ARG A 21 -3.92 15.45 -2.16
CA ARG A 21 -2.73 15.06 -2.96
C ARG A 21 -2.37 16.07 -4.05
N TRP A 22 -3.35 16.84 -4.54
CA TRP A 22 -3.15 17.91 -5.52
C TRP A 22 -2.48 19.17 -4.93
N ILE A 23 -2.41 19.29 -3.60
CA ILE A 23 -1.79 20.45 -2.96
C ILE A 23 -0.26 20.25 -2.99
N GLU A 24 0.43 20.99 -3.86
CA GLU A 24 1.87 20.84 -4.11
C GLU A 24 2.73 20.82 -2.84
N ARG A 25 2.44 21.70 -1.86
CA ARG A 25 3.19 21.77 -0.61
C ARG A 25 3.07 20.48 0.21
N LEU A 26 1.88 19.86 0.24
CA LEU A 26 1.68 18.57 0.88
C LEU A 26 2.31 17.44 0.05
N ARG A 27 2.21 17.53 -1.28
CA ARG A 27 2.84 16.60 -2.22
C ARG A 27 4.35 16.49 -2.01
N LYS A 28 5.04 17.62 -1.81
CA LYS A 28 6.50 17.65 -1.52
C LYS A 28 6.90 16.87 -0.27
N HIS A 29 6.04 16.79 0.75
CA HIS A 29 6.34 16.02 1.97
C HIS A 29 6.16 14.50 1.80
N ARG A 30 5.28 14.07 0.90
CA ARG A 30 5.05 12.65 0.59
C ARG A 30 4.75 12.50 -0.92
N PRO A 31 5.78 12.49 -1.77
CA PRO A 31 5.60 12.48 -3.22
C PRO A 31 5.13 11.12 -3.73
N HIS A 32 5.44 10.02 -3.05
CA HIS A 32 5.16 8.66 -3.52
C HIS A 32 4.42 7.84 -2.44
N PRO A 33 3.58 6.87 -2.85
CA PRO A 33 3.01 5.90 -1.92
C PRO A 33 4.14 5.05 -1.34
N LYS A 34 4.15 4.90 -0.02
CA LYS A 34 5.23 4.25 0.71
C LYS A 34 4.73 2.97 1.38
N THR A 35 5.43 1.87 1.15
CA THR A 35 5.25 0.62 1.90
C THR A 35 6.34 0.51 2.95
N GLU A 36 5.96 0.45 4.22
CA GLU A 36 6.91 0.21 5.31
C GLU A 36 7.18 -1.29 5.46
N ILE A 37 8.46 -1.66 5.43
CA ILE A 37 8.95 -3.03 5.41
C ILE A 37 10.06 -3.15 6.44
N HIS A 38 10.10 -4.25 7.20
CA HIS A 38 11.23 -4.52 8.09
C HIS A 38 12.49 -4.85 7.27
N PRO A 39 13.70 -4.39 7.65
CA PRO A 39 14.94 -4.70 6.91
C PRO A 39 15.19 -6.19 6.68
N GLU A 40 14.91 -7.07 7.66
CA GLU A 40 15.03 -8.53 7.48
C GLU A 40 14.09 -9.09 6.42
N THR A 41 12.85 -8.60 6.40
CA THR A 41 11.87 -8.96 5.37
C THR A 41 12.39 -8.50 4.02
N ALA A 42 12.83 -7.24 3.91
CA ALA A 42 13.33 -6.69 2.66
C ALA A 42 14.54 -7.47 2.13
N ALA A 43 15.49 -7.84 2.99
CA ALA A 43 16.63 -8.69 2.64
C ALA A 43 16.19 -10.07 2.12
N THR A 44 15.19 -10.68 2.74
CA THR A 44 14.62 -11.97 2.30
C THR A 44 14.02 -11.89 0.89
N TYR A 45 13.44 -10.74 0.52
CA TYR A 45 12.80 -10.52 -0.79
C TYR A 45 13.68 -9.73 -1.79
N GLY A 46 14.93 -9.42 -1.45
CA GLY A 46 15.84 -8.67 -2.32
C GLY A 46 15.39 -7.22 -2.61
N ILE A 47 14.70 -6.59 -1.66
CA ILE A 47 14.14 -5.22 -1.76
C ILE A 47 15.08 -4.24 -1.06
N GLN A 48 15.36 -3.10 -1.70
CA GLN A 48 16.13 -1.99 -1.16
C GLN A 48 15.23 -0.77 -0.86
N GLU A 49 15.75 0.19 -0.08
CA GLU A 49 15.06 1.47 0.15
C GLU A 49 14.82 2.17 -1.19
N GLY A 50 13.59 2.65 -1.42
CA GLY A 50 13.24 3.39 -2.63
C GLY A 50 12.86 2.54 -3.84
N ASP A 51 13.00 1.22 -3.79
CA ASP A 51 12.57 0.33 -4.88
C ASP A 51 11.06 0.45 -5.13
N GLU A 52 10.64 0.38 -6.40
CA GLU A 52 9.24 0.04 -6.69
C GLU A 52 9.00 -1.42 -6.32
N VAL A 53 7.97 -1.67 -5.51
CA VAL A 53 7.57 -2.99 -5.05
C VAL A 53 6.15 -3.29 -5.46
N ILE A 54 5.91 -4.52 -5.91
CA ILE A 54 4.58 -5.06 -6.15
C ILE A 54 4.10 -5.75 -4.87
N ILE A 55 2.93 -5.34 -4.40
CA ILE A 55 2.22 -5.96 -3.28
C ILE A 55 1.04 -6.70 -3.86
N GLU A 56 0.90 -7.98 -3.54
CA GLU A 56 -0.12 -8.84 -4.10
C GLU A 56 -0.93 -9.51 -2.99
N THR A 57 -2.24 -9.60 -3.20
CA THR A 57 -3.16 -10.45 -2.42
C THR A 57 -3.93 -11.35 -3.38
N GLU A 58 -4.84 -12.18 -2.85
CA GLU A 58 -5.76 -12.96 -3.68
C GLU A 58 -6.67 -12.10 -4.59
N ARG A 59 -6.75 -10.79 -4.37
CA ARG A 59 -7.66 -9.87 -5.07
C ARG A 59 -7.00 -9.11 -6.22
N GLY A 60 -5.69 -8.93 -6.17
CA GLY A 60 -4.96 -8.18 -7.18
C GLY A 60 -3.63 -7.72 -6.65
N GLU A 61 -3.03 -6.78 -7.38
CA GLU A 61 -1.72 -6.23 -7.06
C GLU A 61 -1.66 -4.73 -7.29
N ILE A 62 -0.77 -4.07 -6.55
CA ILE A 62 -0.47 -2.64 -6.68
C ILE A 62 1.03 -2.40 -6.60
N VAL A 63 1.47 -1.25 -7.09
CA VAL A 63 2.86 -0.80 -7.01
C VAL A 63 3.00 0.34 -6.00
N GLN A 64 3.98 0.26 -5.10
CA GLN A 64 4.35 1.34 -4.19
C GLN A 64 5.88 1.43 -4.03
N THR A 65 6.39 2.46 -3.37
CA THR A 65 7.81 2.64 -3.08
C THR A 65 8.18 2.01 -1.74
N ALA A 66 9.20 1.18 -1.71
CA ALA A 66 9.71 0.55 -0.50
C ALA A 66 10.33 1.57 0.46
N HIS A 67 10.06 1.38 1.74
CA HIS A 67 10.73 2.08 2.82
C HIS A 67 11.03 1.15 3.98
N LEU A 68 12.31 1.02 4.30
CA LEU A 68 12.82 0.11 5.28
C LEU A 68 12.82 0.76 6.66
N THR A 69 12.25 0.07 7.64
CA THR A 69 12.18 0.57 9.01
C THR A 69 12.04 -0.58 10.01
N GLU A 70 12.83 -0.54 11.08
CA GLU A 70 12.79 -1.53 12.17
C GLU A 70 11.52 -1.44 13.03
N ARG A 71 10.67 -0.42 12.79
CA ARG A 71 9.39 -0.24 13.48
C ARG A 71 8.33 -1.25 13.06
N MET A 72 8.54 -1.97 11.96
CA MET A 72 7.64 -3.00 11.47
C MET A 72 8.00 -4.37 12.02
N HIS A 73 7.01 -5.19 12.33
CA HIS A 73 7.28 -6.60 12.62
C HIS A 73 7.77 -7.32 11.33
N PRO A 74 8.75 -8.24 11.37
CA PRO A 74 9.29 -8.93 10.17
C PRO A 74 8.30 -9.76 9.32
N LYS A 75 7.04 -9.82 9.73
CA LYS A 75 5.94 -10.52 9.02
C LYS A 75 4.81 -9.59 8.62
N VAL A 76 4.94 -8.29 8.87
CA VAL A 76 3.90 -7.29 8.63
C VAL A 76 4.45 -6.19 7.75
N ILE A 77 3.73 -5.84 6.68
CA ILE A 77 4.00 -4.66 5.86
C ILE A 77 2.86 -3.65 5.99
N ASN A 78 3.19 -2.37 5.99
CA ASN A 78 2.22 -1.28 6.11
C ASN A 78 2.22 -0.48 4.80
N ALA A 79 1.22 -0.72 3.95
CA ALA A 79 1.08 -0.05 2.66
C ALA A 79 0.25 1.24 2.78
N ALA A 80 0.56 2.22 1.96
CA ALA A 80 -0.18 3.47 1.93
C ALA A 80 -1.55 3.27 1.26
N TYR A 81 -2.58 3.99 1.72
CA TYR A 81 -3.93 3.92 1.15
C TYR A 81 -4.42 5.27 0.59
N GLY A 82 -5.46 5.21 -0.24
CA GLY A 82 -6.12 6.38 -0.83
C GLY A 82 -5.31 7.06 -1.93
N TRP A 83 -4.38 6.34 -2.56
CA TRP A 83 -3.49 6.91 -3.57
C TRP A 83 -4.13 6.92 -4.97
N TRP A 84 -3.89 8.05 -5.63
CA TRP A 84 -4.07 8.35 -7.04
C TRP A 84 -3.04 9.46 -7.36
N PHE A 85 -2.79 9.73 -8.63
CA PHE A 85 -1.69 10.59 -9.09
C PHE A 85 -2.23 11.82 -9.81
N PRO A 86 -2.35 13.00 -9.15
CA PRO A 86 -2.83 14.22 -9.81
C PRO A 86 -1.99 14.67 -11.02
N GLU A 87 -0.76 14.17 -11.12
CA GLU A 87 0.12 14.33 -12.29
C GLU A 87 -0.25 13.44 -13.48
N GLY A 88 -1.06 12.40 -13.29
CA GLY A 88 -1.56 11.53 -14.35
C GLY A 88 -2.64 12.21 -15.19
N GLY A 89 -2.83 11.72 -16.42
CA GLY A 89 -3.83 12.27 -17.33
C GLY A 89 -5.25 11.75 -17.07
N ALA A 90 -6.25 12.45 -17.60
CA ALA A 90 -7.64 12.05 -17.47
C ALA A 90 -7.94 10.73 -18.21
N GLU A 91 -7.18 10.43 -19.27
CA GLU A 91 -7.26 9.20 -20.06
C GLU A 91 -6.92 7.94 -19.26
N SER A 92 -5.99 8.03 -18.31
CA SER A 92 -5.69 6.93 -17.36
C SER A 92 -6.49 7.05 -16.06
N GLN A 93 -7.42 8.01 -15.99
CA GLN A 93 -8.13 8.37 -14.78
C GLN A 93 -7.15 8.65 -13.62
N TYR A 94 -6.11 9.43 -13.89
CA TYR A 94 -5.08 9.83 -12.92
C TYR A 94 -4.33 8.65 -12.28
N ASP A 95 -4.11 7.59 -13.06
CA ASP A 95 -3.45 6.35 -12.65
C ASP A 95 -3.99 5.79 -11.33
N TRP A 96 -5.29 5.95 -11.09
CA TRP A 96 -5.90 5.66 -9.79
C TRP A 96 -5.67 4.20 -9.36
N GLU A 97 -5.57 3.27 -10.31
CA GLU A 97 -5.37 1.85 -10.01
C GLU A 97 -3.95 1.50 -9.56
N LYS A 98 -2.93 2.24 -10.01
CA LYS A 98 -1.51 1.87 -9.84
C LYS A 98 -1.12 1.59 -8.38
N SER A 99 -1.65 2.38 -7.45
CA SER A 99 -1.29 2.32 -6.01
C SER A 99 -2.50 2.30 -5.08
N ASN A 100 -3.69 1.97 -5.59
CA ASN A 100 -4.90 1.98 -4.80
C ASN A 100 -5.04 0.72 -3.94
N PHE A 101 -4.76 0.87 -2.65
CA PHE A 101 -4.90 -0.18 -1.64
C PHE A 101 -6.22 -0.96 -1.69
N ASN A 102 -7.34 -0.34 -2.10
CA ASN A 102 -8.62 -1.03 -2.15
C ASN A 102 -8.66 -2.19 -3.16
N ILE A 103 -7.78 -2.19 -4.18
CA ILE A 103 -7.59 -3.32 -5.11
C ILE A 103 -7.16 -4.59 -4.37
N LEU A 104 -6.46 -4.45 -3.24
CA LEU A 104 -5.98 -5.57 -2.43
C LEU A 104 -7.04 -6.11 -1.46
N THR A 105 -8.21 -5.47 -1.36
CA THR A 105 -9.26 -5.75 -0.37
C THR A 105 -10.51 -6.36 -1.00
N SER A 106 -11.42 -6.90 -0.18
CA SER A 106 -12.68 -7.46 -0.66
C SER A 106 -13.82 -7.21 0.32
N MET A 107 -15.04 -7.13 -0.25
CA MET A 107 -16.30 -7.09 0.50
C MET A 107 -17.05 -8.43 0.47
N GLU A 108 -16.47 -9.50 -0.09
CA GLU A 108 -17.12 -10.82 -0.18
C GLU A 108 -17.43 -11.42 1.21
N LYS A 109 -16.54 -11.18 2.18
CA LYS A 109 -16.72 -11.63 3.56
C LYS A 109 -16.76 -10.43 4.48
N LEU A 110 -17.93 -10.20 5.08
CA LEU A 110 -18.19 -9.12 6.02
C LEU A 110 -18.27 -9.65 7.45
N GLY A 111 -17.89 -8.81 8.43
CA GLY A 111 -18.16 -9.09 9.85
C GLY A 111 -19.66 -9.23 10.10
N LYS A 112 -20.07 -10.22 10.90
CA LYS A 112 -21.49 -10.54 11.10
C LYS A 112 -22.22 -9.47 11.91
N GLU A 113 -21.49 -8.79 12.78
CA GLU A 113 -22.01 -7.87 13.78
C GLU A 113 -22.29 -6.49 13.19
N PHE A 114 -21.42 -6.02 12.28
CA PHE A 114 -21.46 -4.65 11.76
C PHE A 114 -21.33 -4.55 10.22
N GLY A 115 -21.33 -5.68 9.50
CA GLY A 115 -21.18 -5.68 8.04
C GLY A 115 -19.87 -5.09 7.53
N THR A 116 -18.84 -5.03 8.38
CA THR A 116 -17.59 -4.34 8.07
C THR A 116 -16.69 -5.20 7.16
N PRO A 117 -16.16 -4.66 6.06
CA PRO A 117 -15.22 -5.37 5.22
C PRO A 117 -13.86 -5.53 5.89
N ASN A 118 -13.12 -6.57 5.51
CA ASN A 118 -11.77 -6.75 6.03
C ASN A 118 -10.77 -5.86 5.28
N LEU A 119 -10.28 -4.81 5.95
CA LEU A 119 -9.37 -3.82 5.36
C LEU A 119 -7.92 -3.93 5.88
N LYS A 120 -7.66 -4.83 6.85
CA LYS A 120 -6.34 -4.99 7.51
C LYS A 120 -6.14 -6.44 7.95
N GLY A 121 -4.91 -6.84 8.20
CA GLY A 121 -4.64 -8.23 8.58
C GLY A 121 -4.86 -9.19 7.41
N ILE A 122 -4.63 -8.72 6.18
CA ILE A 122 -4.86 -9.47 4.94
C ILE A 122 -3.57 -10.22 4.61
N GLY A 123 -3.66 -11.49 4.21
CA GLY A 123 -2.48 -12.21 3.71
C GLY A 123 -1.97 -11.57 2.42
N CYS A 124 -0.67 -11.31 2.33
CA CYS A 124 -0.03 -10.76 1.13
C CYS A 124 1.34 -11.40 0.82
N SER A 125 1.84 -11.10 -0.37
CA SER A 125 3.22 -11.28 -0.79
C SER A 125 3.77 -9.94 -1.30
N ILE A 126 5.09 -9.82 -1.35
CA ILE A 126 5.77 -8.63 -1.85
C ILE A 126 6.97 -9.05 -2.70
N ARG A 127 7.24 -8.30 -3.77
CA ARG A 127 8.42 -8.49 -4.63
C ARG A 127 8.90 -7.15 -5.17
N ARG A 128 10.19 -7.06 -5.52
CA ARG A 128 10.69 -5.94 -6.31
C ARG A 128 10.04 -5.98 -7.70
N LYS A 129 9.67 -4.82 -8.22
CA LYS A 129 9.13 -4.67 -9.59
C LYS A 129 10.22 -4.80 -10.64
#